data_AF-A0A2T5J3B1-F1
#
_entry.id   AF-A0A2T5J3B1-F1
#
_cell.length_a   1.000
_cell.length_b   1.000
_cell.length_c   1.000
_cell.angle_alpha   90.00
_cell.angle_beta   90.00
_cell.angle_gamma   90.00
#
_symmetry.space_group_name_H-M   'P 1'
#
loop_
_entity.id
_entity.type
_entity.pdbx_description
1 polymer ?
#
loop_
_entity_poly.entity_id
_entity_poly.type
_entity_poly.pdbx_seq_one_letter_code
_entity_poly.pdbx_strand_id
1 'polypeptide(L)' 'MTMVTLEVSRVDAKEIHQQIVQLESMQQAMPDRDSVAANTVASTLKLLHRLEDELRHQARVDHHH' A
#
# COMPACT_ATOMS: atom_id res chain seq x y z
N MET A 1 14.18 11.91 9.72
CA MET A 1 12.97 11.12 9.43
C MET A 1 12.18 11.88 8.39
N THR A 2 12.17 11.40 7.15
CA THR A 2 11.43 12.05 6.05
C THR A 2 9.98 11.60 6.15
N MET A 3 9.08 12.52 6.48
CA MET A 3 7.64 12.25 6.56
C MET A 3 7.11 12.22 5.12
N VAL A 4 6.60 11.08 4.68
CA VAL A 4 6.00 10.91 3.35
C VAL A 4 4.53 11.32 3.46
N THR A 5 4.17 12.42 2.82
CA THR A 5 2.79 12.89 2.72
C THR A 5 2.12 12.19 1.54
N LEU A 6 1.09 11.38 1.79
CA LEU A 6 0.30 10.72 0.76
C LEU A 6 -0.89 11.63 0.41
N GLU A 7 -0.85 12.31 -0.74
CA GLU A 7 -1.99 13.10 -1.22
C GLU A 7 -3.10 12.16 -1.75
N VAL A 8 -4.21 12.09 -1.01
CA VAL A 8 -5.34 11.15 -1.27
C VAL A 8 -6.23 11.61 -2.44
N SER A 9 -5.97 12.77 -3.04
CA SER A 9 -6.85 13.43 -4.02
C SER A 9 -6.81 12.82 -5.44
N ARG A 10 -5.80 12.00 -5.75
CA ARG A 10 -5.61 11.32 -7.05
C ARG A 10 -4.90 9.99 -6.84
N VAL A 11 -5.49 9.15 -6.01
CA VAL A 11 -4.89 7.86 -5.70
C VAL A 11 -5.08 6.93 -6.89
N ASP A 12 -4.11 6.92 -7.81
CA ASP A 12 -4.04 5.94 -8.88
C ASP A 12 -3.69 4.57 -8.27
N ALA A 13 -4.51 3.56 -8.52
CA ALA A 13 -4.27 2.20 -8.07
C ALA A 13 -2.89 1.69 -8.51
N LYS A 14 -2.38 2.15 -9.66
CA LYS A 14 -1.04 1.83 -10.16
C LYS A 14 0.06 2.45 -9.30
N GLU A 15 -0.11 3.69 -8.87
CA GLU A 15 0.87 4.37 -7.99
C GLU A 15 0.87 3.73 -6.60
N ILE A 16 -0.31 3.40 -6.06
CA ILE A 16 -0.41 2.61 -4.82
C ILE A 16 0.31 1.27 -4.96
N HIS A 17 0.09 0.55 -6.06
CA HIS A 17 0.74 -0.75 -6.28
C HIS A 17 2.26 -0.64 -6.22
N GLN A 18 2.82 0.39 -6.86
CA GLN A 18 4.27 0.62 -6.85
C GLN A 18 4.79 0.90 -5.44
N GLN A 19 4.07 1.68 -4.64
CA GLN A 19 4.42 1.94 -3.25
C GLN A 19 4.31 0.68 -2.37
N ILE A 20 3.31 -0.17 -2.61
CA ILE A 20 3.16 -1.47 -1.95
C ILE A 20 4.39 -2.34 -2.21
N VAL A 21 4.81 -2.50 -3.47
CA VAL A 21 5.98 -3.33 -3.83
C VAL A 21 7.26 -2.82 -3.17
N GLN A 22 7.43 -1.50 -3.07
CA GLN A 22 8.56 -0.90 -2.36
C GLN A 22 8.50 -1.22 -0.86
N LEU A 23 7.33 -1.08 -0.22
CA LEU A 23 7.14 -1.39 1.19
C LEU A 23 7.32 -2.87 1.51
N GLU A 24 6.90 -3.78 0.62
CA GLU A 24 7.12 -5.23 0.75
C GLU A 24 8.61 -5.55 0.71
N SER A 25 9.35 -4.92 -0.21
CA SER A 25 10.80 -5.07 -0.31
C SER A 25 11.50 -4.59 0.97
N MET A 26 11.05 -3.46 1.53
CA MET A 26 11.56 -2.95 2.80
C MET A 26 11.22 -3.87 3.97
N GLN A 27 10.00 -4.40 4.04
CA GLN A 27 9.57 -5.35 5.08
C GLN A 27 10.41 -6.63 5.03
N GLN A 28 10.69 -7.16 3.84
CA GLN A 28 11.51 -8.36 3.66
C GLN A 28 12.96 -8.16 4.11
N ALA A 29 13.49 -6.95 3.95
CA ALA A 29 14.83 -6.56 4.37
C ALA A 29 14.95 -6.26 5.88
N MET A 30 13.84 -6.26 6.63
CA MET A 30 13.88 -6.02 8.07
C MET A 30 14.54 -7.21 8.81
N PRO A 31 15.56 -6.96 9.66
CA PRO A 31 16.33 -8.01 10.32
C PRO A 31 15.55 -8.71 11.45
N ASP A 32 14.56 -8.04 12.03
CA ASP A 32 13.70 -8.59 13.10
C ASP A 32 12.23 -8.50 12.69
N ARG A 33 11.70 -9.64 12.22
CA ARG A 33 10.32 -9.78 11.73
C ARG A 33 9.28 -9.73 12.85
N ASP A 34 9.67 -9.97 14.10
CA ASP A 34 8.78 -9.94 15.25
C ASP A 34 8.73 -8.56 15.92
N SER A 35 9.60 -7.64 15.49
CA SER A 35 9.60 -6.27 15.98
C SER A 35 8.25 -5.57 15.75
N VAL A 36 7.89 -4.67 16.66
CA VAL A 36 6.70 -3.82 16.53
C VAL A 36 6.69 -3.06 15.21
N ALA A 37 7.86 -2.62 14.74
CA ALA A 37 8.02 -1.95 13.46
C ALA A 37 7.68 -2.87 12.28
N ALA A 38 8.21 -4.09 12.24
CA ALA A 38 7.91 -5.07 11.19
C ALA A 38 6.43 -5.45 11.16
N ASN A 39 5.82 -5.65 12.34
CA ASN A 39 4.39 -5.92 12.46
C ASN A 39 3.51 -4.75 12.02
N THR A 40 3.94 -3.51 12.31
CA THR A 40 3.26 -2.30 11.85
C THR A 40 3.32 -2.22 10.32
N VAL A 41 4.49 -2.40 9.72
CA VAL A 41 4.65 -2.41 8.26
C VAL A 41 3.82 -3.51 7.61
N ALA A 42 3.82 -4.73 8.17
CA ALA A 42 3.00 -5.84 7.67
C ALA A 42 1.49 -5.53 7.72
N SER A 43 1.04 -4.86 8.78
CA SER A 43 -0.37 -4.45 8.93
C SER A 43 -0.74 -3.33 7.96
N THR A 44 0.14 -2.35 7.77
CA THR A 44 -0.02 -1.29 6.77
C THR A 44 -0.09 -1.86 5.36
N LEU A 45 0.78 -2.82 5.01
CA LEU A 45 0.75 -3.50 3.72
C LEU A 45 -0.59 -4.19 3.45
N LYS A 46 -1.14 -4.89 4.45
CA LYS A 46 -2.48 -5.51 4.33
C LYS A 46 -3.59 -4.49 4.06
N LEU A 47 -3.52 -3.29 4.66
CA LEU A 47 -4.49 -2.23 4.42
C LEU A 47 -4.34 -1.63 3.03
N LEU A 48 -3.10 -1.38 2.58
CA LEU A 48 -2.82 -0.83 1.26
C LEU A 48 -3.28 -1.77 0.14
N HIS A 49 -3.05 -3.07 0.27
CA HIS A 49 -3.57 -4.07 -0.69
C HIS A 49 -5.10 -4.01 -0.82
N ARG A 50 -5.82 -3.88 0.31
CA ARG A 50 -7.30 -3.75 0.27
C ARG A 50 -7.75 -2.48 -0.44
N LEU A 51 -7.08 -1.35 -0.16
CA LEU A 51 -7.38 -0.08 -0.83
C LEU A 51 -7.11 -0.17 -2.33
N GLU A 52 -6.01 -0.81 -2.73
CA GLU A 52 -5.70 -1.05 -4.13
C GLU A 52 -6.79 -1.86 -4.83
N ASP A 53 -7.23 -2.95 -4.22
CA ASP A 53 -8.27 -3.82 -4.76
C ASP A 53 -9.60 -3.08 -4.92
N GLU A 54 -9.97 -2.25 -3.93
CA GLU A 54 -11.20 -1.46 -3.95
C GLU A 54 -11.16 -0.37 -5.04
N LEU A 55 -10.02 0.31 -5.21
CA LEU A 55 -9.84 1.27 -6.31
C LEU A 55 -9.92 0.61 -7.67
N ARG A 56 -9.28 -0.56 -7.84
CA ARG A 56 -9.38 -1.34 -9.08
C ARG A 56 -10.80 -1.85 -9.32
N HIS A 57 -11.53 -2.19 -8.26
CA HIS A 57 -12.92 -2.61 -8.36
C HIS A 57 -13.81 -1.45 -8.82
N GLN A 58 -13.69 -0.28 -8.18
CA GLN A 58 -14.45 0.90 -8.56
C GLN A 58 -14.19 1.30 -10.01
N ALA A 59 -12.93 1.33 -10.44
CA ALA A 59 -12.57 1.65 -11.82
C ALA A 59 -13.20 0.68 -12.84
N ARG A 60 -13.32 -0.61 -12.50
CA ARG A 60 -14.04 -1.59 -13.34
C ARG A 60 -15.54 -1.30 -13.38
N VAL A 61 -16.16 -1.04 -12.24
CA VAL A 61 -17.60 -0.72 -12.16
C VAL A 61 -17.93 0.54 -12.96
N ASP A 62 -17.12 1.59 -12.82
CA ASP A 62 -17.31 2.86 -13.53
C ASP A 62 -17.10 2.71 -15.05
N HIS A 63 -16.21 1.83 -15.49
CA HIS A 63 -16.03 1.51 -16.92
C HIS A 63 -17.15 0.65 -17.52
N HIS A 64 -17.96 -0.01 -16.68
CA HIS A 64 -19.06 -0.89 -17.10
C HIS A 64 -20.43 -0.18 -17.11
N HIS A 65 -20.53 1.07 -16.65
CA HIS A 65 -21.71 1.94 -16.75
C HIS A 65 -21.56 2.95 -17.89
#